data_AF-A0AAW2N537-F1
#
_entry.id   AF-A0AAW2N537-F1
#
_cell.length_a   1.000
_cell.length_b   1.000
_cell.length_c   1.000
_cell.angle_alpha   90.00
_cell.angle_beta   90.00
_cell.angle_gamma   90.00
#
_symmetry.space_group_name_H-M   'P 1'
#
loop_
_entity.id
_entity.type
_entity.pdbx_description
1 polymer ?
#
loop_
_entity_poly.entity_id
_entity_poly.type
_entity_poly.pdbx_seq_one_letter_code
_entity_poly.pdbx_strand_id
1 'polypeptide(L)'
;MLAIIGRGHHDAASVDSIEDRMKGLFARASSIVLADIALQNLNELDDLEVFPSQIPDLSSESPLIVSGRYRGTFPETLKLNGVLADMSNFPLDLKVHEAKEMPIDKIVAKHQIEQLTAQAWYSENQELKEKIAKMSVQNAIISEYTNMVLLETDKWKINADSAVVSGKGDHHKAEDPKPQKIIILPNMGIGFGNLTATTENIPPGSGYTRPPDAAEVFAKAASDCCARLCGRCCCMCWLQLQPVVLLFMS
;
A
#
# COMPACT_ATOMS: atom_id res chain seq x y z
N MET A 1 9.18 4.07 -4.45
CA MET A 1 9.45 4.30 -3.01
C MET A 1 10.31 5.53 -2.74
N LEU A 2 11.49 5.69 -3.35
CA LEU A 2 12.32 6.90 -3.15
C LEU A 2 11.67 8.21 -3.59
N ALA A 3 10.77 8.16 -4.58
CA ALA A 3 10.03 9.34 -5.05
C ALA A 3 9.26 10.06 -3.92
N ILE A 4 8.84 9.33 -2.88
CA ILE A 4 8.17 9.90 -1.69
C ILE A 4 9.06 10.95 -1.00
N ILE A 5 10.39 10.75 -0.96
CA ILE A 5 11.33 11.68 -0.33
C ILE A 5 11.41 13.00 -1.10
N GLY A 6 11.26 12.95 -2.43
CA GLY A 6 11.37 14.11 -3.32
C GLY A 6 10.04 14.69 -3.78
N ARG A 7 8.92 14.42 -3.09
CA ARG A 7 7.55 14.83 -3.49
C ARG A 7 7.12 14.30 -4.88
N GLY A 8 7.81 13.28 -5.39
CA GLY A 8 7.62 12.75 -6.72
C GLY A 8 6.69 11.55 -6.77
N HIS A 9 6.39 11.12 -8.00
CA HIS A 9 5.61 9.93 -8.29
C HIS A 9 6.49 8.84 -8.92
N HIS A 10 6.09 7.60 -8.76
CA HIS A 10 6.74 6.44 -9.40
C HIS A 10 5.67 5.44 -9.81
N ASP A 11 6.00 4.63 -10.80
CA ASP A 11 5.19 3.49 -11.23
C ASP A 11 6.11 2.34 -11.64
N ALA A 12 5.56 1.14 -11.75
CA ALA A 12 6.26 -0.04 -12.27
C ALA A 12 5.60 -0.50 -13.56
N ALA A 13 6.42 -0.90 -14.54
CA ALA A 13 5.94 -1.35 -15.84
C ALA A 13 6.58 -2.68 -16.22
N SER A 14 5.80 -3.55 -16.86
CA SER A 14 6.32 -4.65 -17.68
C SER A 14 6.66 -4.14 -19.08
N VAL A 15 7.42 -4.91 -19.85
CA VAL A 15 7.83 -4.54 -21.24
C VAL A 15 6.63 -4.12 -22.09
N ASP A 16 5.52 -4.83 -21.99
CA ASP A 16 4.32 -4.58 -22.80
C ASP A 16 3.50 -3.36 -22.34
N SER A 17 3.77 -2.80 -21.15
CA SER A 17 3.02 -1.69 -20.56
C SER A 17 3.83 -0.40 -20.38
N ILE A 18 5.10 -0.38 -20.82
CA ILE A 18 5.99 0.78 -20.64
C ILE A 18 5.37 2.05 -21.23
N GLU A 19 4.85 1.98 -22.45
CA GLU A 19 4.30 3.17 -23.14
C GLU A 19 3.13 3.79 -22.36
N ASP A 20 2.17 2.96 -21.95
CA ASP A 20 0.98 3.43 -21.22
C ASP A 20 1.34 3.97 -19.83
N ARG A 21 2.26 3.30 -19.13
CA ARG A 21 2.75 3.72 -17.81
C ARG A 21 3.51 5.04 -17.90
N MET A 22 4.33 5.20 -18.92
CA MET A 22 5.07 6.43 -19.19
C MET A 22 4.12 7.58 -19.54
N LYS A 23 3.12 7.36 -20.40
CA LYS A 23 2.08 8.35 -20.70
C LYS A 23 1.33 8.79 -19.44
N GLY A 24 0.94 7.85 -18.58
CA GLY A 24 0.26 8.16 -17.32
C GLY A 24 1.12 9.01 -16.38
N LEU A 25 2.42 8.73 -16.30
CA LEU A 25 3.36 9.51 -15.50
C LEU A 25 3.53 10.94 -16.04
N PHE A 26 3.65 11.10 -17.36
CA PHE A 26 3.71 12.43 -17.99
C PHE A 26 2.41 13.22 -17.86
N ALA A 27 1.26 12.57 -18.03
CA ALA A 27 -0.04 13.20 -17.84
C ALA A 27 -0.13 13.76 -16.41
N ARG A 28 0.22 12.96 -15.40
CA ARG A 28 0.19 13.42 -14.00
C ARG A 28 1.11 14.60 -13.74
N ALA A 29 2.34 14.55 -14.26
CA ALA A 29 3.32 15.63 -14.10
C ALA A 29 2.96 16.91 -14.86
N SER A 30 2.20 16.80 -15.96
CA SER A 30 1.80 17.95 -16.78
C SER A 30 0.48 18.57 -16.35
N SER A 31 -0.29 17.88 -15.50
CA SER A 31 -1.61 18.30 -15.05
C SER A 31 -1.63 18.70 -13.56
N ILE A 32 -0.58 19.36 -13.07
CA ILE A 32 -0.55 19.91 -11.72
C ILE A 32 -1.53 21.08 -11.62
N VAL A 33 -2.47 20.98 -10.68
CA VAL A 33 -3.50 22.00 -10.45
C VAL A 33 -3.21 22.87 -9.23
N LEU A 34 -2.48 22.35 -8.24
CA LEU A 34 -2.13 23.07 -7.03
C LEU A 34 -0.78 22.58 -6.48
N ALA A 35 0.16 23.50 -6.31
CA ALA A 35 1.51 23.21 -5.79
C ALA A 35 1.68 23.71 -4.34
N ASP A 36 2.80 23.33 -3.71
CA ASP A 36 3.25 23.82 -2.40
C ASP A 36 2.15 23.81 -1.34
N ILE A 37 1.46 22.66 -1.27
CA ILE A 37 0.32 22.45 -0.38
C ILE A 37 0.78 22.42 1.07
N ALA A 38 0.16 23.24 1.90
CA ALA A 38 0.43 23.33 3.33
C ALA A 38 -0.88 23.32 4.13
N LEU A 39 -0.88 22.57 5.24
CA LEU A 39 -1.97 22.59 6.22
C LEU A 39 -1.73 23.73 7.22
N GLN A 40 -2.77 24.48 7.51
CA GLN A 40 -2.76 25.62 8.43
C GLN A 40 -3.65 25.33 9.66
N ASN A 41 -3.50 26.14 10.71
CA ASN A 41 -4.27 26.05 11.96
C ASN A 41 -4.13 24.72 12.71
N LEU A 42 -2.96 24.07 12.63
CA LEU A 42 -2.65 22.85 13.37
C LEU A 42 -1.69 23.08 14.56
N ASN A 43 -1.39 24.34 14.88
CA ASN A 43 -0.38 24.70 15.89
C ASN A 43 -0.79 24.36 17.33
N GLU A 44 -2.08 24.15 17.57
CA GLU A 44 -2.64 23.78 18.89
C GLU A 44 -2.63 22.26 19.10
N LEU A 45 -2.25 21.48 18.08
CA LEU A 45 -2.14 20.02 18.19
C LEU A 45 -0.76 19.64 18.69
N ASP A 46 -0.74 18.80 19.72
CA ASP A 46 0.48 18.18 20.21
C ASP A 46 0.83 16.95 19.35
N ASP A 47 2.12 16.61 19.26
CA ASP A 47 2.63 15.40 18.59
C ASP A 47 2.06 15.16 17.18
N LEU A 48 1.87 16.24 16.40
CA LEU A 48 1.36 16.15 15.04
C LEU A 48 2.36 15.43 14.11
N GLU A 49 2.00 14.22 13.69
CA GLU A 49 2.69 13.47 12.65
C GLU A 49 1.86 13.49 11.36
N VAL A 50 2.47 13.86 10.24
CA VAL A 50 1.82 13.93 8.92
C VAL A 50 2.57 13.06 7.91
N PHE A 51 1.82 12.30 7.12
CA PHE A 51 2.29 11.40 6.08
C PHE A 51 1.54 11.62 4.76
N PRO A 52 2.25 11.78 3.63
CA PRO A 52 3.70 11.92 3.55
C PRO A 52 4.17 13.20 4.25
N SER A 53 5.37 13.15 4.86
CA SER A 53 5.97 14.30 5.56
C SER A 53 6.17 15.52 4.67
N GLN A 54 6.41 15.29 3.38
CA GLN A 54 6.36 16.33 2.36
C GLN A 54 5.13 16.10 1.48
N ILE A 55 4.16 17.00 1.57
CA ILE A 55 2.90 16.89 0.82
C ILE A 55 3.19 17.09 -0.68
N PRO A 56 2.85 16.11 -1.55
CA PRO A 56 3.05 16.24 -2.98
C PRO A 56 2.05 17.24 -3.58
N ASP A 57 2.38 17.75 -4.76
CA ASP A 57 1.49 18.62 -5.51
C ASP A 57 0.24 17.86 -5.96
N LEU A 58 -0.89 18.56 -6.03
CA LEU A 58 -2.16 18.00 -6.49
C LEU A 58 -2.18 18.01 -8.02
N SER A 59 -2.40 16.84 -8.61
CA SER A 59 -2.62 16.64 -10.05
C SER A 59 -4.10 16.39 -10.31
N SER A 60 -4.59 16.71 -11.51
CA SER A 60 -5.93 16.25 -11.94
C SER A 60 -5.98 14.78 -12.32
N GLU A 61 -4.83 14.10 -12.39
CA GLU A 61 -4.71 12.67 -12.75
C GLU A 61 -4.66 11.74 -11.53
N SER A 62 -4.42 12.25 -10.32
CA SER A 62 -4.49 11.44 -9.09
C SER A 62 -4.96 12.19 -7.85
N PRO A 63 -5.74 11.52 -6.96
CA PRO A 63 -6.14 12.11 -5.69
C PRO A 63 -4.93 12.33 -4.78
N LEU A 64 -5.03 13.37 -3.94
CA LEU A 64 -4.06 13.65 -2.88
C LEU A 64 -4.59 13.08 -1.56
N ILE A 65 -3.83 12.15 -0.98
CA ILE A 65 -4.14 11.57 0.34
C ILE A 65 -3.06 11.99 1.31
N VAL A 66 -3.46 12.66 2.38
CA VAL A 66 -2.58 12.97 3.52
C VAL A 66 -3.21 12.35 4.76
N SER A 67 -2.37 11.76 5.59
CA SER A 67 -2.82 11.10 6.81
C SER A 67 -1.93 11.47 7.98
N GLY A 68 -2.43 11.37 9.20
CA GLY A 68 -1.64 11.76 10.35
C GLY A 68 -2.15 11.29 11.69
N ARG A 69 -1.29 11.47 12.71
CA ARG A 69 -1.65 11.35 14.12
C ARG A 69 -1.54 12.71 14.77
N TYR A 70 -2.38 12.96 15.75
CA TYR A 70 -2.31 14.16 16.57
C TYR A 70 -2.70 13.81 18.00
N ARG A 71 -2.37 14.67 18.95
CA ARG A 71 -2.92 14.67 20.29
C ARG A 71 -3.61 16.00 20.55
N GLY A 72 -4.76 15.96 21.21
CA GLY A 72 -5.56 17.13 21.54
C GLY A 72 -6.92 17.13 20.82
N THR A 73 -7.45 18.32 20.56
CA THR A 73 -8.76 18.48 19.89
C THR A 73 -8.54 18.93 18.46
N PHE A 74 -8.98 18.13 17.49
CA PHE A 74 -8.90 18.49 16.08
C PHE A 74 -9.89 19.62 15.75
N PRO A 75 -9.52 20.62 14.93
CA PRO A 75 -10.42 21.71 14.57
C PRO A 75 -11.63 21.20 13.75
N GLU A 76 -12.78 21.86 13.87
CA GLU A 76 -13.97 21.54 13.05
C GLU A 76 -13.78 21.86 11.56
N THR A 77 -12.92 22.84 11.27
CA THR A 77 -12.56 23.25 9.91
C THR A 77 -11.04 23.33 9.79
N LEU A 78 -10.49 22.57 8.85
CA LEU A 78 -9.08 22.57 8.53
C LEU A 78 -8.80 23.51 7.36
N LYS A 79 -7.86 24.43 7.54
CA LYS A 79 -7.43 25.33 6.47
C LYS A 79 -6.27 24.71 5.71
N LEU A 80 -6.38 24.67 4.39
CA LEU A 80 -5.34 24.26 3.47
C LEU A 80 -4.97 25.47 2.61
N ASN A 81 -3.69 25.64 2.30
CA ASN A 81 -3.24 26.59 1.29
C ASN A 81 -2.41 25.87 0.25
N GLY A 82 -2.41 26.38 -0.97
CA GLY A 82 -1.49 25.98 -2.03
C GLY A 82 -1.30 27.11 -3.03
N VAL A 83 -0.50 26.86 -4.06
CA VAL A 83 -0.12 27.85 -5.07
C VAL A 83 -0.66 27.41 -6.43
N LEU A 84 -1.39 28.30 -7.11
CA LEU A 84 -1.91 28.08 -8.46
C LEU A 84 -0.82 28.39 -9.51
N ALA A 85 -1.10 28.03 -10.77
CA ALA A 85 -0.17 28.26 -11.88
C ALA A 85 0.14 29.74 -12.14
N ASP A 86 -0.71 30.67 -11.71
CA ASP A 86 -0.49 32.12 -11.77
C ASP A 86 0.27 32.68 -10.56
N MET A 87 0.84 31.79 -9.72
CA MET A 87 1.56 32.10 -8.49
C MET A 87 0.70 32.71 -7.38
N SER A 88 -0.63 32.72 -7.53
CA SER A 88 -1.52 33.17 -6.46
C SER A 88 -1.72 32.08 -5.39
N ASN A 89 -1.94 32.51 -4.15
CA ASN A 89 -2.30 31.61 -3.06
C ASN A 89 -3.78 31.21 -3.16
N PHE A 90 -4.05 29.93 -2.95
CA PHE A 90 -5.39 29.36 -2.95
C PHE A 90 -5.72 28.76 -1.57
N PRO A 91 -6.39 29.53 -0.69
CA PRO A 91 -6.89 29.02 0.57
C PRO A 91 -8.14 28.17 0.34
N LEU A 92 -8.19 27.01 1.00
CA LEU A 92 -9.30 26.06 0.97
C LEU A 92 -9.68 25.66 2.39
N ASP A 93 -10.94 25.89 2.75
CA ASP A 93 -11.50 25.47 4.04
C ASP A 93 -12.15 24.09 3.88
N LEU A 94 -11.63 23.10 4.61
CA LEU A 94 -12.08 21.72 4.60
C LEU A 94 -12.89 21.41 5.86
N LYS A 95 -14.11 20.94 5.69
CA LYS A 95 -14.95 20.49 6.80
C LYS A 95 -14.45 19.14 7.31
N VAL A 96 -14.29 19.05 8.63
CA VAL A 96 -13.84 17.82 9.27
C VAL A 96 -15.04 16.94 9.58
N HIS A 97 -14.90 15.65 9.29
CA HIS A 97 -15.92 14.64 9.54
C HIS A 97 -15.32 13.51 10.37
N GLU A 98 -16.02 13.12 11.44
CA GLU A 98 -15.64 11.92 12.20
C GLU A 98 -16.04 10.65 11.42
N ALA A 99 -15.08 9.76 11.19
CA ALA A 99 -15.28 8.50 10.51
C ALA A 99 -14.91 7.32 11.43
N LYS A 100 -15.77 7.01 12.40
CA LYS A 100 -15.52 5.98 13.43
C LYS A 100 -15.35 4.55 12.89
N GLU A 101 -15.88 4.27 11.71
CA GLU A 101 -15.82 2.94 11.09
C GLU A 101 -14.58 2.75 10.20
N MET A 102 -13.82 3.82 9.95
CA MET A 102 -12.69 3.77 9.04
C MET A 102 -11.40 3.40 9.81
N PRO A 103 -10.62 2.41 9.35
CA PRO A 103 -9.39 1.98 10.03
C PRO A 103 -8.23 2.95 9.73
N ILE A 104 -8.37 4.20 10.18
CA ILE A 104 -7.37 5.25 9.95
C ILE A 104 -6.02 4.83 10.55
N ASP A 105 -6.04 4.11 11.69
CA ASP A 105 -4.88 3.54 12.39
C ASP A 105 -4.00 2.73 11.44
N LYS A 106 -4.63 1.84 10.67
CA LYS A 106 -3.94 1.02 9.67
C LYS A 106 -3.43 1.83 8.49
N ILE A 107 -4.19 2.85 8.06
CA ILE A 107 -3.77 3.73 6.95
C ILE A 107 -2.51 4.49 7.33
N VAL A 108 -2.49 5.10 8.52
CA VAL A 108 -1.30 5.83 8.99
C VAL A 108 -0.13 4.88 9.23
N ALA A 109 -0.37 3.71 9.83
CA ALA A 109 0.70 2.71 10.00
C ALA A 109 1.30 2.30 8.64
N LYS A 110 0.48 2.13 7.60
CA LYS A 110 0.93 1.83 6.24
C LYS A 110 1.79 2.95 5.67
N HIS A 111 1.31 4.20 5.69
CA HIS A 111 2.07 5.33 5.17
C HIS A 111 3.37 5.59 5.96
N GLN A 112 3.35 5.38 7.28
CA GLN A 112 4.55 5.46 8.11
C GLN A 112 5.57 4.39 7.73
N ILE A 113 5.13 3.15 7.53
CA ILE A 113 5.98 2.05 7.03
C ILE A 113 6.56 2.44 5.66
N GLU A 114 5.76 2.88 4.70
CA GLU A 114 6.22 3.25 3.35
C GLU A 114 7.27 4.37 3.38
N GLN A 115 7.05 5.41 4.19
CA GLN A 115 8.00 6.52 4.35
C GLN A 115 9.32 6.04 5.00
N LEU A 116 9.23 5.22 6.06
CA LEU A 116 10.42 4.65 6.70
C LEU A 116 11.17 3.70 5.76
N THR A 117 10.47 2.91 4.94
CA THR A 117 11.12 2.05 3.95
C THR A 117 11.88 2.87 2.91
N ALA A 118 11.31 3.99 2.44
CA ALA A 118 12.04 4.91 1.56
C ALA A 118 13.31 5.46 2.22
N GLN A 119 13.24 5.88 3.48
CA GLN A 119 14.39 6.39 4.23
C GLN A 119 15.44 5.30 4.50
N ALA A 120 15.02 4.09 4.87
CA ALA A 120 15.90 2.95 5.11
C ALA A 120 16.61 2.50 3.82
N TRP A 121 15.93 2.60 2.67
CA TRP A 121 16.56 2.37 1.37
C TRP A 121 17.63 3.43 1.09
N TYR A 122 17.30 4.72 1.24
CA TYR A 122 18.22 5.81 0.94
C TYR A 122 19.46 5.83 1.85
N SER A 123 19.28 5.55 3.15
CA SER A 123 20.35 5.64 4.16
C SER A 123 21.04 4.31 4.46
N GLU A 124 20.55 3.20 3.92
CA GLU A 124 20.97 1.82 4.24
C GLU A 124 20.92 1.46 5.74
N ASN A 125 20.22 2.25 6.57
CA ASN A 125 20.22 2.13 8.02
C ASN A 125 19.54 0.83 8.50
N GLN A 126 20.29 -0.01 9.21
CA GLN A 126 19.83 -1.31 9.72
C GLN A 126 18.78 -1.19 10.83
N GLU A 127 18.91 -0.22 11.73
CA GLU A 127 17.95 0.01 12.82
C GLU A 127 16.57 0.39 12.27
N LEU A 128 16.54 1.17 11.17
CA LEU A 128 15.28 1.48 10.48
C LEU A 128 14.64 0.23 9.89
N LYS A 129 15.43 -0.67 9.27
CA LYS A 129 14.91 -1.93 8.72
C LYS A 129 14.27 -2.81 9.80
N GLU A 130 14.94 -2.93 10.95
CA GLU A 130 14.41 -3.69 12.10
C GLU A 130 13.15 -3.04 12.68
N LYS A 131 13.13 -1.72 12.80
CA LYS A 131 11.94 -0.96 13.23
C LYS A 131 10.77 -1.19 12.28
N ILE A 132 11.01 -1.14 10.97
CA ILE A 132 9.98 -1.36 9.94
C ILE A 132 9.44 -2.79 10.04
N ALA A 133 10.30 -3.80 10.15
CA ALA A 133 9.88 -5.19 10.28
C ALA A 133 9.00 -5.40 11.53
N LYS A 134 9.39 -4.81 12.66
CA LYS A 134 8.58 -4.84 13.89
C LYS A 134 7.22 -4.17 13.72
N MET A 135 7.19 -2.96 13.15
CA MET A 135 5.95 -2.23 12.90
C MET A 135 5.02 -2.96 11.93
N SER A 136 5.60 -3.54 10.87
CA SER A 136 4.90 -4.36 9.87
C SER A 136 4.18 -5.55 10.52
N VAL A 137 4.88 -6.33 11.35
CA VAL A 137 4.29 -7.46 12.08
C VAL A 137 3.21 -6.99 13.06
N GLN A 138 3.48 -5.93 13.83
CA GLN A 138 2.54 -5.40 14.83
C GLN A 138 1.22 -4.91 14.22
N ASN A 139 1.28 -4.31 13.03
CA ASN A 139 0.10 -3.76 12.36
C ASN A 139 -0.50 -4.72 11.31
N ALA A 140 0.09 -5.90 11.12
CA ALA A 140 -0.26 -6.85 10.04
C ALA A 140 -0.25 -6.20 8.64
N ILE A 141 0.75 -5.35 8.39
CA ILE A 141 0.94 -4.65 7.11
C ILE A 141 2.21 -5.19 6.46
N ILE A 142 2.12 -5.74 5.25
CA ILE A 142 3.29 -6.25 4.53
C ILE A 142 4.24 -5.08 4.20
N SER A 143 5.53 -5.28 4.47
CA SER A 143 6.62 -4.37 4.08
C SER A 143 7.69 -5.10 3.27
N GLU A 144 8.59 -4.34 2.66
CA GLU A 144 9.75 -4.84 1.92
C GLU A 144 10.74 -5.63 2.80
N TYR A 145 10.62 -5.54 4.13
CA TYR A 145 11.46 -6.24 5.11
C TYR A 145 10.75 -7.41 5.81
N THR A 146 9.57 -7.80 5.37
CA THR A 146 8.76 -8.87 5.98
C THR A 146 8.12 -9.76 4.92
N ASN A 147 7.94 -11.04 5.22
CA ASN A 147 7.22 -11.98 4.36
C ASN A 147 6.00 -12.54 5.08
N MET A 148 4.92 -12.76 4.33
CA MET A 148 3.76 -13.48 4.83
C MET A 148 3.97 -14.98 4.65
N VAL A 149 3.67 -15.76 5.68
CA VAL A 149 3.86 -17.21 5.68
C VAL A 149 2.53 -17.87 6.00
N LEU A 150 2.08 -18.76 5.11
CA LEU A 150 0.95 -19.64 5.35
C LEU A 150 1.47 -20.93 6.01
N LEU A 151 0.98 -21.19 7.22
CA LEU A 151 1.25 -22.40 7.97
C LEU A 151 0.01 -23.30 7.87
N GLU A 152 0.17 -24.47 7.24
CA GLU A 152 -0.87 -25.49 7.28
C GLU A 152 -0.74 -26.24 8.62
N THR A 153 -1.85 -26.35 9.36
CA THR A 153 -1.87 -27.17 10.58
C THR A 153 -2.88 -28.27 10.37
N ASP A 154 -2.44 -29.53 10.46
CA ASP A 154 -3.30 -30.71 10.30
C ASP A 154 -4.30 -30.82 11.46
N LYS A 155 -5.39 -30.06 11.40
CA LYS A 155 -6.55 -30.22 12.29
C LYS A 155 -7.78 -30.77 11.58
N TRP A 156 -7.65 -31.21 10.32
CA TRP A 156 -8.76 -31.73 9.50
C TRP A 156 -8.84 -33.26 9.37
N LYS A 157 -8.20 -34.05 10.25
CA LYS A 157 -8.46 -35.49 10.34
C LYS A 157 -8.84 -35.92 11.75
N ILE A 158 -9.93 -35.36 12.26
CA ILE A 158 -10.68 -36.00 13.34
C ILE A 158 -12.15 -35.99 12.91
N ASN A 159 -12.70 -37.20 12.74
CA ASN A 159 -14.09 -37.57 12.42
C ASN A 159 -14.35 -38.09 11.00
N ALA A 160 -13.89 -39.32 10.75
CA ALA A 160 -14.74 -40.40 10.22
C ALA A 160 -14.01 -41.73 10.40
N ASP A 161 -14.63 -42.62 11.19
CA ASP A 161 -14.40 -44.06 11.28
C ASP A 161 -13.08 -44.58 11.89
N SER A 162 -13.07 -44.74 13.21
CA SER A 162 -12.74 -46.05 13.78
C SER A 162 -13.35 -46.21 15.17
N ALA A 163 -14.16 -47.26 15.29
CA ALA A 163 -14.75 -47.73 16.53
C ALA A 163 -13.69 -48.36 17.44
N VAL A 164 -13.79 -48.03 18.74
CA VAL A 164 -13.53 -48.88 19.92
C VAL A 164 -12.24 -49.73 19.95
N VAL A 165 -11.32 -49.42 20.86
CA VAL A 165 -10.93 -50.30 22.01
C VAL A 165 -10.19 -49.47 23.07
N SER A 166 -10.58 -49.71 24.33
CA SER A 166 -10.10 -49.18 25.61
C SER A 166 -8.63 -49.50 25.96
N GLY A 167 -7.94 -48.56 26.62
CA GLY A 167 -6.71 -48.83 27.39
C GLY A 167 -6.23 -47.60 28.20
N LYS A 168 -6.16 -47.74 29.54
CA LYS A 168 -5.63 -46.76 30.51
C LYS A 168 -4.11 -46.53 30.34
N GLY A 169 -3.63 -45.32 30.64
CA GLY A 169 -2.25 -45.11 31.11
C GLY A 169 -1.58 -43.79 30.72
N ASP A 170 -1.46 -42.90 31.71
CA ASP A 170 -0.42 -41.91 31.98
C ASP A 170 -0.09 -40.71 31.07
N HIS A 171 0.09 -39.59 31.77
CA HIS A 171 0.45 -38.25 31.32
C HIS A 171 1.85 -38.21 30.71
N HIS A 172 1.93 -37.90 29.42
CA HIS A 172 3.16 -37.38 28.80
C HIS A 172 2.93 -35.99 28.20
N LYS A 173 3.98 -35.17 28.36
CA LYS A 173 4.10 -33.73 28.11
C LYS A 173 3.48 -33.29 26.78
N ALA A 174 2.84 -32.12 26.80
CA ALA A 174 2.46 -31.38 25.60
C ALA A 174 3.73 -30.97 24.84
N GLU A 175 4.07 -31.74 23.79
CA GLU A 175 4.99 -31.28 22.76
C GLU A 175 4.25 -30.28 21.86
N ASP A 176 4.91 -29.15 21.57
CA ASP A 176 4.44 -28.19 20.58
C ASP A 176 4.16 -28.91 19.24
N PRO A 177 2.98 -28.71 18.62
CA PRO A 177 2.69 -29.34 17.35
C PRO A 177 3.64 -28.83 16.27
N LYS A 178 4.50 -29.72 15.75
CA LYS A 178 5.41 -29.43 14.63
C LYS A 178 4.61 -28.86 13.44
N PRO A 179 4.97 -27.68 12.90
CA PRO A 179 4.27 -27.13 11.74
C PRO A 179 4.56 -27.99 10.50
N GLN A 180 3.50 -28.56 9.93
CA GLN A 180 3.56 -29.38 8.71
C GLN A 180 3.23 -28.48 7.52
N LYS A 181 4.23 -28.25 6.66
CA LYS A 181 4.22 -27.40 5.45
C LYS A 181 4.12 -25.89 5.71
N ILE A 182 5.23 -25.22 5.41
CA ILE A 182 5.39 -23.76 5.45
C ILE A 182 5.40 -23.26 4.01
N ILE A 183 4.43 -22.42 3.64
CA ILE A 183 4.41 -21.76 2.33
C ILE A 183 4.73 -20.28 2.53
N ILE A 184 5.89 -19.85 2.04
CA ILE A 184 6.26 -18.44 2.00
C ILE A 184 5.53 -17.81 0.81
N LEU A 185 4.69 -16.83 1.08
CA LEU A 185 4.00 -16.08 0.04
C LEU A 185 4.97 -15.06 -0.57
N PRO A 186 4.94 -14.86 -1.90
CA PRO A 186 5.72 -13.82 -2.54
C PRO A 186 5.45 -12.46 -1.88
N ASN A 187 6.49 -11.64 -1.74
CA ASN A 187 6.30 -10.27 -1.32
C ASN A 187 5.41 -9.57 -2.37
N MET A 188 4.24 -9.10 -1.95
CA MET A 188 3.26 -8.46 -2.83
C MET A 188 3.60 -6.98 -3.11
N GLY A 189 4.67 -6.45 -2.50
CA GLY A 189 5.17 -5.10 -2.75
C GLY A 189 5.95 -4.98 -4.06
N ILE A 190 6.19 -3.73 -4.48
CA ILE A 190 7.01 -3.39 -5.67
C ILE A 190 8.48 -3.83 -5.44
N GLY A 191 8.92 -3.89 -4.18
CA GLY A 191 10.27 -4.26 -3.79
C GLY A 191 11.32 -3.20 -4.15
N PHE A 192 12.60 -3.53 -3.92
CA PHE A 192 13.74 -2.64 -4.22
C PHE A 192 14.29 -2.81 -5.64
N GLY A 193 13.64 -3.62 -6.47
CA GLY A 193 14.22 -4.10 -7.73
C GLY A 193 15.32 -5.15 -7.50
N ASN A 194 15.89 -5.64 -8.59
CA ASN A 194 16.96 -6.63 -8.57
C ASN A 194 18.05 -6.21 -9.58
N LEU A 195 19.23 -5.86 -9.08
CA LEU A 195 20.35 -5.37 -9.90
C LEU A 195 20.85 -6.43 -10.88
N THR A 196 20.88 -7.70 -10.46
CA THR A 196 21.25 -8.82 -11.33
C THR A 196 20.24 -8.99 -12.44
N ALA A 197 18.94 -9.02 -12.10
CA ALA A 197 17.86 -9.11 -13.09
C ALA A 197 17.89 -7.93 -14.07
N THR A 198 18.17 -6.72 -13.59
CA THR A 198 18.31 -5.53 -14.44
C THR A 198 19.51 -5.67 -15.39
N THR A 199 20.66 -6.13 -14.87
CA THR A 199 21.87 -6.36 -15.67
C THR A 199 21.67 -7.42 -16.75
N GLU A 200 20.90 -8.46 -16.43
CA GLU A 200 20.60 -9.60 -17.30
C GLU A 200 19.36 -9.39 -18.17
N ASN A 201 18.71 -8.22 -18.11
CA ASN A 201 17.44 -7.91 -18.78
C ASN A 201 16.33 -8.95 -18.52
N ILE A 202 16.33 -9.53 -17.31
CA ILE A 202 15.34 -10.48 -16.85
C ILE A 202 14.04 -9.71 -16.58
N PRO A 203 12.92 -10.03 -17.26
CA PRO A 203 11.68 -9.29 -17.06
C PRO A 203 11.15 -9.51 -15.64
N PRO A 204 10.53 -8.48 -15.01
CA PRO A 204 9.95 -8.63 -13.68
C PRO A 204 8.89 -9.75 -13.68
N GLY A 205 8.93 -10.60 -12.64
CA GLY A 205 8.03 -11.74 -12.50
C GLY A 205 8.47 -13.04 -13.20
N SER A 206 9.55 -13.03 -13.97
CA SER A 206 10.03 -14.23 -14.68
C SER A 206 10.70 -15.30 -13.80
N GLY A 207 11.10 -14.94 -12.58
CA GLY A 207 11.72 -15.87 -11.62
C GLY A 207 10.74 -16.75 -10.84
N TYR A 208 9.43 -16.56 -11.00
CA TYR A 208 8.41 -17.33 -10.28
C TYR A 208 7.55 -18.14 -11.25
N THR A 209 8.13 -19.19 -11.82
CA THR A 209 7.36 -20.20 -12.55
C THR A 209 6.53 -20.99 -11.54
N ARG A 210 5.31 -20.53 -11.26
CA ARG A 210 4.25 -21.45 -10.80
C ARG A 210 3.83 -22.25 -12.04
N PRO A 211 3.72 -23.59 -11.99
CA PRO A 211 3.00 -24.30 -13.04
C PRO A 211 1.57 -23.73 -13.09
N PRO A 212 0.99 -23.48 -14.27
CA PRO A 212 -0.29 -22.80 -14.40
C PRO A 212 -1.35 -23.58 -13.61
N ASP A 213 -1.95 -22.91 -12.64
CA ASP A 213 -3.13 -23.43 -11.95
C ASP A 213 -4.32 -23.38 -12.91
N ALA A 214 -5.23 -24.35 -12.82
CA ALA A 214 -6.43 -24.40 -13.65
C ALA A 214 -7.22 -23.07 -13.57
N ALA A 215 -7.20 -22.41 -12.41
CA ALA A 215 -7.81 -21.10 -12.21
C ALA A 215 -7.22 -19.97 -13.08
N GLU A 216 -5.89 -19.97 -13.33
CA GLU A 216 -5.25 -19.00 -14.23
C GLU A 216 -5.59 -19.27 -15.69
N VAL A 217 -5.70 -20.55 -16.09
CA VAL A 217 -6.15 -20.93 -17.43
C VAL A 217 -7.59 -20.47 -17.67
N PHE A 218 -8.47 -20.62 -16.67
CA PHE A 218 -9.85 -20.13 -16.72
C PHE A 218 -9.94 -18.60 -16.72
N ALA A 219 -9.15 -17.90 -15.89
CA ALA A 219 -9.14 -16.44 -15.84
C ALA A 219 -8.65 -15.83 -17.16
N LYS A 220 -7.62 -16.44 -17.78
CA LYS A 220 -7.07 -16.00 -19.07
C LYS A 220 -8.03 -16.26 -20.23
N ALA A 221 -8.77 -17.36 -20.19
CA ALA A 221 -9.84 -17.63 -21.15
C ALA A 221 -11.03 -16.66 -21.02
N ALA A 222 -11.33 -16.20 -19.80
CA ALA A 222 -12.40 -15.22 -19.55
C ALA A 222 -11.98 -13.77 -19.88
N SER A 223 -10.70 -13.41 -19.71
CA SER A 223 -10.19 -12.06 -20.02
C SER A 223 -10.21 -11.75 -21.52
N ASP A 224 -9.94 -12.76 -22.36
CA ASP A 224 -9.99 -12.61 -23.82
C ASP A 224 -11.42 -12.37 -24.36
N CYS A 225 -12.44 -12.73 -23.58
CA CYS A 225 -13.83 -12.42 -23.89
C CYS A 225 -14.18 -10.96 -23.57
N CYS A 226 -13.64 -10.41 -22.47
CA CYS A 226 -13.94 -9.04 -22.02
C CYS A 226 -13.15 -7.96 -22.77
N ALA A 227 -11.96 -8.29 -23.31
CA ALA A 227 -11.15 -7.34 -24.08
C ALA A 227 -11.81 -6.91 -25.41
N ARG A 228 -12.76 -7.70 -25.95
CA ARG A 228 -13.45 -7.39 -27.23
C ARG A 228 -14.75 -6.58 -27.08
N LEU A 229 -15.26 -6.35 -25.86
CA LEU A 229 -16.56 -5.70 -25.62
C LEU A 229 -16.48 -4.32 -24.96
N CYS A 230 -15.33 -3.89 -24.42
CA CYS A 230 -15.19 -2.57 -23.77
C CYS A 230 -14.70 -1.44 -24.70
N GLY A 231 -14.87 -1.57 -26.02
CA GLY A 231 -14.52 -0.52 -26.99
C GLY A 231 -15.60 0.55 -27.24
N ARG A 232 -16.74 0.54 -26.53
CA ARG A 232 -17.90 1.41 -26.85
C ARG A 232 -18.74 1.90 -25.66
N CYS A 233 -18.12 2.27 -24.54
CA CYS A 233 -18.80 3.14 -23.56
C CYS A 233 -18.16 4.52 -23.54
N CYS A 234 -18.47 5.31 -24.56
CA CYS A 234 -18.41 6.76 -24.49
C CYS A 234 -19.51 7.26 -23.56
N CYS A 235 -19.17 7.68 -22.35
CA CYS A 235 -19.98 8.60 -21.55
C CYS A 235 -19.08 9.76 -21.13
N MET A 236 -19.29 10.89 -21.81
CA MET A 236 -18.70 12.20 -21.58
C MET A 236 -19.20 12.82 -20.26
N CYS A 237 -18.37 13.70 -19.69
CA CYS A 237 -18.70 14.78 -18.76
C CYS A 237 -19.00 14.43 -17.30
N TRP A 238 -17.96 14.05 -16.55
CA TRP A 238 -17.74 14.62 -15.22
C TRP A 238 -16.26 14.99 -15.16
N LEU A 239 -15.93 16.28 -15.21
CA LEU A 239 -14.67 16.74 -14.64
C LEU A 239 -14.76 16.41 -13.15
N GLN A 240 -14.36 15.20 -12.79
CA GLN A 240 -14.23 14.79 -11.40
C GLN A 240 -13.12 15.66 -10.83
N LEU A 241 -13.50 16.68 -10.04
CA LEU A 241 -12.60 17.22 -9.04
C LEU A 241 -12.12 16.02 -8.22
N GLN A 242 -10.86 15.65 -8.42
CA GLN A 242 -10.31 14.52 -7.69
C GLN A 242 -10.22 14.89 -6.21
N PRO A 243 -10.60 13.98 -5.31
CA PRO A 243 -10.72 14.31 -3.91
C PRO A 243 -9.34 14.52 -3.29
N VAL A 244 -9.19 15.63 -2.59
CA VAL A 244 -8.19 15.76 -1.52
C VAL A 244 -8.79 15.07 -0.30
N VAL A 245 -8.12 14.03 0.21
CA VAL A 245 -8.57 13.25 1.35
C VAL A 245 -7.57 13.41 2.48
N LEU A 246 -8.02 13.98 3.59
CA LEU A 246 -7.21 14.18 4.80
C LEU A 246 -7.72 13.26 5.91
N LEU A 247 -6.86 12.39 6.43
CA LEU A 247 -7.22 11.33 7.38
C LEU A 247 -6.40 11.42 8.66
N PHE A 248 -7.01 11.89 9.75
CA PHE A 248 -6.33 12.09 11.02
C PHE A 248 -6.92 11.21 12.12
N MET A 249 -6.06 10.64 12.97
CA MET A 249 -6.48 9.98 14.21
C MET A 249 -5.87 10.68 15.43
N SER A 250 -6.62 10.62 16.52
CA SER A 250 -6.15 10.99 17.86
C SER A 250 -5.33 9.87 18.52
#